data_AF-A0A078JY10-F1
#
_entry.id   AF-A0A078JY10-F1
#
_cell.length_a   1.000
_cell.length_b   1.000
_cell.length_c   1.000
_cell.angle_alpha   90.00
_cell.angle_beta   90.00
_cell.angle_gamma   90.00
#
_symmetry.space_group_name_H-M   'P 1'
#
loop_
_entity.id
_entity.type
_entity.pdbx_description
1 polymer ?
#
loop_
_entity_poly.entity_id
_entity_poly.type
_entity_poly.pdbx_seq_one_letter_code
_entity_poly.pdbx_strand_id
1 'polypeptide(L)'
;DLDGHGTHTASTAAGNAVTGASFFGIGNGTARGGVPAARIAAYNVCTDTGCKTDAILSAFDDAIADGVDVISVSLGDDNAIPYEKDPIAIGAFHAMAKGIITVNAAGNSGPTPNSVASVAPWILTVAASTTNRELSKTARHLSVNAFDLQGKNYPLVFQESQAKRKILVSEYSFSSKTAVATIIEGYNNYATISPRPLSALSSDDYDFLLSYNKSTK
;
A
#
# COMPACT_ATOMS: atom_id res chain seq x y z
N ASP A 1 1.00 -11.89 1.71
CA ASP A 1 1.24 -10.53 1.21
C ASP A 1 2.68 -10.14 1.56
N LEU A 2 3.52 -9.95 0.54
CA LEU A 2 4.93 -9.58 0.71
C LEU A 2 5.20 -8.09 0.46
N ASP A 3 4.23 -7.39 -0.12
CA ASP A 3 4.31 -5.96 -0.43
C ASP A 3 3.71 -5.11 0.70
N GLY A 4 2.60 -5.59 1.29
CA GLY A 4 1.93 -4.94 2.42
C GLY A 4 0.71 -4.11 2.00
N HIS A 5 0.57 -3.74 0.72
CA HIS A 5 -0.58 -2.98 0.23
C HIS A 5 -1.91 -3.69 0.52
N GLY A 6 -2.00 -5.00 0.24
CA GLY A 6 -3.21 -5.78 0.50
C GLY A 6 -3.56 -5.87 1.99
N THR A 7 -2.56 -6.02 2.85
CA THR A 7 -2.75 -6.05 4.30
C THR A 7 -3.24 -4.70 4.83
N HIS A 8 -2.69 -3.59 4.30
CA HIS A 8 -3.10 -2.24 4.66
C HIS A 8 -4.54 -1.93 4.25
N THR A 9 -4.93 -2.25 3.01
CA THR A 9 -6.30 -2.02 2.52
C THR A 9 -7.32 -2.92 3.22
N ALA A 10 -7.02 -4.22 3.38
CA ALA A 10 -7.90 -5.15 4.06
C ALA A 10 -8.14 -4.77 5.53
N SER A 11 -7.09 -4.37 6.25
CA SER A 11 -7.23 -3.92 7.65
C SER A 11 -7.97 -2.58 7.78
N THR A 12 -7.86 -1.69 6.78
CA THR A 12 -8.66 -0.45 6.72
C THR A 12 -10.15 -0.75 6.50
N ALA A 13 -10.49 -1.75 5.70
CA ALA A 13 -11.88 -2.14 5.46
C ALA A 13 -12.50 -2.86 6.66
N ALA A 14 -11.84 -3.91 7.17
CA ALA A 14 -12.43 -4.82 8.16
C ALA A 14 -11.44 -5.34 9.21
N GLY A 15 -10.32 -4.64 9.44
CA GLY A 15 -9.37 -5.00 10.49
C GLY A 15 -10.00 -4.97 11.88
N ASN A 16 -9.70 -5.98 12.69
CA ASN A 16 -10.14 -6.03 14.08
C ASN A 16 -9.46 -4.92 14.92
N ALA A 17 -10.03 -4.60 16.08
CA ALA A 17 -9.47 -3.59 16.97
C ALA A 17 -8.12 -4.04 17.54
N VAL A 18 -7.08 -3.24 17.30
CA VAL A 18 -5.73 -3.45 17.83
C VAL A 18 -5.33 -2.23 18.65
N THR A 19 -5.31 -2.40 19.97
CA THR A 19 -4.93 -1.36 20.94
C THR A 19 -3.42 -1.11 20.92
N GLY A 20 -2.99 0.15 21.03
CA GLY A 20 -1.57 0.52 21.04
C GLY A 20 -0.90 0.44 19.67
N ALA A 21 -1.69 0.38 18.59
CA ALA A 21 -1.18 0.40 17.23
C ALA A 21 -0.53 1.76 16.96
N SER A 22 0.71 1.72 16.47
CA SER A 22 1.48 2.92 16.12
C SER A 22 2.54 2.60 15.08
N PHE A 23 2.95 3.61 14.31
CA PHE A 23 4.13 3.56 13.47
C PHE A 23 5.30 4.21 14.23
N PHE A 24 6.09 3.41 14.94
CA PHE A 24 7.18 3.89 15.81
C PHE A 24 6.73 5.00 16.78
N GLY A 25 5.57 4.80 17.41
CA GLY A 25 4.96 5.77 18.34
C GLY A 25 4.19 6.91 17.68
N ILE A 26 4.30 7.09 16.36
CA ILE A 26 3.43 8.00 15.60
C ILE A 26 2.09 7.34 15.40
N GLY A 27 1.01 8.11 15.47
CA GLY A 27 -0.31 7.57 15.18
C GLY A 27 -0.96 6.81 16.33
N ASN A 28 -0.30 6.70 17.50
CA ASN A 28 -0.71 5.80 18.60
C ASN A 28 -2.20 5.90 18.93
N GLY A 29 -2.85 4.73 19.02
CA GLY A 29 -4.26 4.60 19.33
C GLY A 29 -4.75 3.17 19.15
N THR A 30 -6.06 3.02 18.95
CA THR A 30 -6.64 1.73 18.57
C THR A 30 -6.92 1.76 17.08
N ALA A 31 -6.19 0.94 16.31
CA ALA A 31 -6.46 0.77 14.88
C ALA A 31 -7.64 -0.20 14.69
N ARG A 32 -8.56 0.12 13.78
CA ARG A 32 -9.65 -0.77 13.35
C ARG A 32 -10.14 -0.38 11.96
N GLY A 33 -10.76 -1.33 11.27
CA GLY A 33 -11.39 -1.08 9.97
C GLY A 33 -12.77 -0.45 10.07
N GLY A 34 -13.37 -0.15 8.93
CA GLY A 34 -14.75 0.33 8.81
C GLY A 34 -15.78 -0.63 9.43
N VAL A 35 -15.62 -1.95 9.23
CA VAL A 35 -16.50 -2.98 9.81
C VAL A 35 -15.69 -4.14 10.41
N PRO A 36 -15.22 -4.03 11.67
CA PRO A 36 -14.34 -5.03 12.30
C PRO A 36 -14.94 -6.43 12.46
N ALA A 37 -16.27 -6.55 12.41
CA ALA A 37 -16.98 -7.82 12.51
C ALA A 37 -17.19 -8.50 11.13
N ALA A 38 -16.85 -7.83 10.03
CA ALA A 38 -16.95 -8.41 8.70
C ALA A 38 -15.86 -9.47 8.50
N ARG A 39 -16.14 -10.44 7.62
CA ARG A 39 -15.15 -11.43 7.19
C ARG A 39 -14.36 -10.88 6.01
N ILE A 40 -13.09 -11.28 5.92
CA ILE A 40 -12.21 -10.91 4.80
C ILE A 40 -11.93 -12.19 4.00
N ALA A 41 -12.27 -12.17 2.72
CA ALA A 41 -11.76 -13.10 1.72
C ALA A 41 -10.72 -12.35 0.87
N ALA A 42 -9.49 -12.87 0.79
CA ALA A 42 -8.39 -12.19 0.14
C ALA A 42 -8.00 -12.91 -1.17
N TYR A 43 -8.18 -12.23 -2.29
CA TYR A 43 -7.83 -12.71 -3.62
C TYR A 43 -6.57 -11.97 -4.10
N ASN A 44 -5.42 -12.65 -4.05
CA ASN A 44 -4.15 -12.02 -4.43
C ASN A 44 -3.91 -12.11 -5.93
N VAL A 45 -4.07 -10.99 -6.62
CA VAL A 45 -3.92 -10.88 -8.09
C VAL A 45 -2.64 -10.15 -8.52
N CYS A 46 -1.88 -9.64 -7.55
CA CYS A 46 -0.69 -8.84 -7.78
C CYS A 46 0.56 -9.57 -7.30
N THR A 47 1.63 -9.44 -8.07
CA THR A 47 2.97 -9.84 -7.65
C THR A 47 3.91 -8.64 -7.70
N ASP A 48 5.17 -8.87 -7.40
CA ASP A 48 6.29 -7.98 -7.66
C ASP A 48 6.37 -7.40 -9.09
N THR A 49 5.74 -8.04 -10.08
CA THR A 49 5.74 -7.59 -11.48
C THR A 49 4.45 -6.89 -11.90
N GLY A 50 3.54 -6.64 -10.95
CA GLY A 50 2.25 -6.01 -11.20
C GLY A 50 1.08 -6.97 -11.07
N CYS A 51 -0.10 -6.51 -11.49
CA CYS A 51 -1.36 -7.24 -11.37
C CYS A 51 -1.80 -7.72 -12.76
N LYS A 52 -1.89 -9.03 -12.96
CA LYS A 52 -2.19 -9.57 -14.28
C LYS A 52 -3.69 -9.54 -14.55
N THR A 53 -4.06 -9.21 -15.79
CA THR A 53 -5.46 -9.13 -16.25
C THR A 53 -6.24 -10.44 -16.03
N ASP A 54 -5.62 -11.58 -16.33
CA ASP A 54 -6.22 -12.91 -16.13
C ASP A 54 -6.44 -13.23 -14.65
N ALA A 55 -5.48 -12.89 -13.79
CA ALA A 55 -5.62 -13.04 -12.35
C ALA A 55 -6.74 -12.15 -11.77
N ILE A 56 -6.87 -10.91 -12.25
CA ILE A 56 -7.96 -10.01 -11.85
C ILE A 56 -9.32 -10.60 -12.22
N LEU A 57 -9.49 -11.06 -13.46
CA LEU A 57 -10.74 -11.65 -13.92
C LEU A 57 -11.07 -12.94 -13.15
N SER A 58 -10.08 -13.81 -12.92
CA SER A 58 -10.25 -15.04 -12.13
C SER A 58 -10.68 -14.73 -10.70
N ALA A 59 -10.08 -13.70 -10.06
CA ALA A 59 -10.45 -13.31 -8.71
C ALA A 59 -11.88 -12.75 -8.62
N PHE A 60 -12.34 -12.01 -9.64
CA PHE A 60 -13.74 -11.61 -9.70
C PHE A 60 -14.67 -12.80 -9.84
N ASP A 61 -14.35 -13.76 -10.71
CA ASP A 61 -15.16 -14.97 -10.89
C ASP A 61 -15.25 -15.78 -9.59
N ASP A 62 -14.11 -16.04 -8.95
CA ASP A 62 -14.03 -16.74 -7.67
C ASP A 62 -14.77 -15.98 -6.55
N ALA A 63 -14.58 -14.66 -6.43
CA ALA A 63 -15.26 -13.86 -5.40
C ALA A 63 -16.78 -13.86 -5.57
N ILE A 64 -17.26 -13.79 -6.81
CA ILE A 64 -18.69 -13.87 -7.12
C ILE A 64 -19.22 -15.27 -6.77
N ALA A 65 -18.50 -16.33 -7.15
CA ALA A 65 -18.89 -17.72 -6.87
C ALA A 65 -18.88 -18.05 -5.37
N ASP A 66 -17.93 -17.49 -4.62
CA ASP A 66 -17.83 -17.61 -3.16
C ASP A 66 -18.93 -16.84 -2.42
N GLY A 67 -19.66 -15.97 -3.13
CA GLY A 67 -20.80 -15.24 -2.58
C GLY A 67 -20.40 -14.10 -1.66
N VAL A 68 -19.35 -13.35 -2.00
CA VAL A 68 -18.98 -12.13 -1.25
C VAL A 68 -20.07 -11.05 -1.35
N ASP A 69 -20.21 -10.24 -0.32
CA ASP A 69 -21.21 -9.16 -0.30
C ASP A 69 -20.73 -7.86 -0.97
N VAL A 70 -19.42 -7.58 -0.89
CA VAL A 70 -18.77 -6.36 -1.40
C VAL A 70 -17.37 -6.72 -1.89
N ILE A 71 -16.95 -6.14 -3.01
CA ILE A 71 -15.58 -6.26 -3.53
C ILE A 71 -14.89 -4.90 -3.39
N SER A 72 -13.74 -4.88 -2.71
CA SER A 72 -12.90 -3.69 -2.58
C SER A 72 -11.63 -3.85 -3.41
N VAL A 73 -11.45 -3.00 -4.43
CA VAL A 73 -10.32 -3.07 -5.37
C VAL A 73 -9.54 -1.76 -5.32
N SER A 74 -8.30 -1.81 -4.83
CA SER A 74 -7.40 -0.65 -4.82
C SER A 74 -6.34 -0.81 -5.91
N LEU A 75 -6.79 -1.07 -7.14
CA LEU A 75 -5.98 -1.30 -8.34
C LEU A 75 -6.54 -0.46 -9.50
N GLY A 76 -5.75 -0.29 -10.55
CA GLY A 76 -6.16 0.37 -11.79
C GLY A 76 -4.96 0.77 -12.64
N ASP A 77 -5.23 1.07 -13.90
CA ASP A 77 -4.24 1.71 -14.78
C ASP A 77 -4.07 3.20 -14.45
N ASP A 78 -3.03 3.82 -14.98
CA ASP A 78 -2.77 5.25 -14.80
C ASP A 78 -3.82 6.15 -15.49
N ASN A 79 -4.50 5.62 -16.51
CA ASN A 79 -5.50 6.31 -17.32
C ASN A 79 -6.72 5.42 -17.55
N ALA A 80 -7.89 6.03 -17.77
CA ALA A 80 -9.07 5.31 -18.19
C ALA A 80 -8.85 4.64 -19.56
N ILE A 81 -9.20 3.35 -19.65
CA ILE A 81 -9.22 2.58 -20.89
C ILE A 81 -10.66 2.15 -21.23
N PRO A 82 -10.96 1.75 -22.48
CA PRO A 82 -12.29 1.27 -22.84
C PRO A 82 -12.76 0.12 -21.94
N TYR A 83 -14.04 0.11 -21.55
CA TYR A 83 -14.58 -0.83 -20.56
C TYR A 83 -14.35 -2.30 -20.93
N GLU A 84 -14.44 -2.63 -22.22
CA GLU A 84 -14.23 -3.97 -22.76
C GLU A 84 -12.75 -4.41 -22.75
N LYS A 85 -11.84 -3.54 -22.33
CA LYS A 85 -10.41 -3.81 -22.14
C LYS A 85 -9.97 -3.69 -20.69
N ASP A 86 -10.82 -3.15 -19.82
CA ASP A 86 -10.54 -2.99 -18.39
C ASP A 86 -11.01 -4.24 -17.63
N PRO A 87 -10.09 -5.06 -17.08
CA PRO A 87 -10.48 -6.26 -16.32
C PRO A 87 -11.29 -5.94 -15.07
N ILE A 88 -11.09 -4.77 -14.45
CA ILE A 88 -11.85 -4.33 -13.28
C ILE A 88 -13.25 -3.95 -13.71
N ALA A 89 -13.42 -3.20 -14.81
CA ALA A 89 -14.73 -2.86 -15.32
C ALA A 89 -15.54 -4.11 -15.72
N ILE A 90 -14.91 -5.06 -16.41
CA ILE A 90 -15.54 -6.34 -16.81
C ILE A 90 -15.94 -7.14 -15.56
N GLY A 91 -15.02 -7.39 -14.63
CA GLY A 91 -15.30 -8.14 -13.42
C GLY A 91 -16.39 -7.49 -12.57
N ALA A 92 -16.33 -6.17 -12.39
CA ALA A 92 -17.33 -5.42 -11.65
C ALA A 92 -18.71 -5.42 -12.32
N PHE A 93 -18.78 -5.49 -13.66
CA PHE A 93 -20.05 -5.61 -14.37
C PHE A 93 -20.74 -6.94 -14.01
N HIS A 94 -19.99 -8.04 -14.02
CA HIS A 94 -20.49 -9.35 -13.63
C HIS A 94 -20.88 -9.42 -12.14
N ALA A 95 -20.10 -8.78 -11.26
CA ALA A 95 -20.42 -8.65 -9.85
C ALA A 95 -21.73 -7.88 -9.62
N MET A 96 -21.89 -6.73 -10.29
CA MET A 96 -23.09 -5.90 -10.20
C MET A 96 -24.33 -6.67 -10.69
N ALA A 97 -24.21 -7.47 -11.75
CA ALA A 97 -25.30 -8.33 -12.23
C ALA A 97 -25.75 -9.39 -11.20
N LYS A 98 -24.93 -9.67 -10.18
CA LYS A 98 -25.24 -10.53 -9.04
C LYS A 98 -25.59 -9.76 -7.76
N GLY A 99 -25.68 -8.43 -7.83
CA GLY A 99 -25.98 -7.58 -6.68
C GLY A 99 -24.78 -7.30 -5.77
N ILE A 100 -23.56 -7.57 -6.23
CA ILE A 100 -22.32 -7.35 -5.50
C ILE A 100 -21.71 -6.02 -5.96
N ILE A 101 -21.59 -5.05 -5.05
CA ILE A 101 -21.00 -3.75 -5.37
C ILE A 101 -19.47 -3.81 -5.36
N THR A 102 -18.86 -3.22 -6.38
CA THR A 102 -17.40 -3.01 -6.44
C THR A 102 -17.06 -1.58 -6.03
N VAL A 103 -16.17 -1.43 -5.06
CA VAL A 103 -15.58 -0.16 -4.64
C VAL A 103 -14.17 -0.07 -5.21
N ASN A 104 -13.88 0.94 -6.02
CA ASN A 104 -12.57 1.08 -6.68
C ASN A 104 -11.92 2.45 -6.41
N ALA A 105 -10.59 2.48 -6.32
CA ALA A 105 -9.85 3.74 -6.25
C ALA A 105 -9.95 4.53 -7.57
N ALA A 106 -10.01 5.86 -7.49
CA ALA A 106 -10.01 6.74 -8.67
C ALA A 106 -8.65 6.75 -9.41
N GLY A 107 -7.57 6.42 -8.72
CA GLY A 107 -6.18 6.55 -9.19
C GLY A 107 -5.46 7.73 -8.55
N ASN A 108 -4.13 7.75 -8.70
CA ASN A 108 -3.24 8.75 -8.08
C ASN A 108 -2.60 9.70 -9.12
N SER A 109 -3.06 9.69 -10.37
CA SER A 109 -2.51 10.44 -11.51
C SER A 109 -2.90 11.93 -11.53
N GLY A 110 -3.57 12.42 -10.49
CA GLY A 110 -3.94 13.83 -10.36
C GLY A 110 -2.72 14.76 -10.20
N PRO A 111 -2.92 16.09 -10.21
CA PRO A 111 -4.20 16.81 -10.17
C PRO A 111 -4.71 17.28 -11.54
N THR A 112 -4.12 16.79 -12.63
CA THR A 112 -4.54 17.19 -13.99
C THR A 112 -5.98 16.76 -14.27
N PRO A 113 -6.79 17.57 -14.97
CA PRO A 113 -8.13 17.16 -15.40
C PRO A 113 -8.09 15.86 -16.21
N ASN A 114 -9.15 15.05 -16.10
CA ASN A 114 -9.30 13.75 -16.78
C ASN A 114 -8.25 12.68 -16.40
N SER A 115 -7.76 12.72 -15.15
CA SER A 115 -6.79 11.74 -14.61
C SER A 115 -7.42 10.58 -13.84
N VAL A 116 -8.75 10.49 -13.79
CA VAL A 116 -9.47 9.37 -13.15
C VAL A 116 -9.43 8.15 -14.06
N ALA A 117 -8.97 7.02 -13.54
CA ALA A 117 -8.89 5.77 -14.29
C ALA A 117 -10.15 4.89 -14.12
N SER A 118 -10.75 4.88 -12.92
CA SER A 118 -11.95 4.09 -12.65
C SER A 118 -13.22 4.86 -13.02
N VAL A 119 -13.69 4.64 -14.25
CA VAL A 119 -14.77 5.43 -14.86
C VAL A 119 -16.04 4.63 -15.17
N ALA A 120 -16.05 3.32 -14.91
CA ALA A 120 -17.21 2.48 -15.20
C ALA A 120 -18.42 2.85 -14.29
N PRO A 121 -19.63 3.04 -14.85
CA PRO A 121 -20.77 3.59 -14.10
C PRO A 121 -21.37 2.63 -13.07
N TRP A 122 -21.03 1.34 -13.12
CA TRP A 122 -21.44 0.32 -12.15
C TRP A 122 -20.43 0.14 -11.00
N ILE A 123 -19.39 0.98 -10.93
CA ILE A 123 -18.40 0.96 -9.87
C ILE A 123 -18.60 2.17 -8.95
N LEU A 124 -18.45 1.96 -7.64
CA LEU A 124 -18.30 3.07 -6.69
C LEU A 124 -16.84 3.54 -6.71
N THR A 125 -16.55 4.59 -7.48
CA THR A 125 -15.22 5.20 -7.56
C THR A 125 -14.96 6.13 -6.39
N VAL A 126 -13.81 5.95 -5.71
CA VAL A 126 -13.44 6.68 -4.49
C VAL A 126 -12.19 7.54 -4.72
N ALA A 127 -12.31 8.84 -4.43
CA ALA A 127 -11.20 9.80 -4.40
C ALA A 127 -10.54 9.87 -3.01
N ALA A 128 -9.35 10.45 -2.91
CA ALA A 128 -8.64 10.65 -1.65
C ALA A 128 -8.74 12.10 -1.17
N SER A 129 -8.85 12.29 0.14
CA SER A 129 -8.76 13.59 0.81
C SER A 129 -7.89 13.50 2.06
N THR A 130 -7.47 14.65 2.59
CA THR A 130 -6.78 14.71 3.88
C THR A 130 -7.76 14.53 5.04
N THR A 131 -7.22 14.13 6.21
CA THR A 131 -7.96 14.14 7.47
C THR A 131 -7.59 15.37 8.29
N ASN A 132 -8.30 15.62 9.39
CA ASN A 132 -7.95 16.68 10.33
C ASN A 132 -6.72 16.35 11.21
N ARG A 133 -6.14 15.15 11.08
CA ARG A 133 -4.96 14.73 11.83
C ARG A 133 -3.69 15.03 11.04
N GLU A 134 -2.90 15.97 11.55
CA GLU A 134 -1.55 16.24 11.06
C GLU A 134 -0.50 15.44 11.84
N LEU A 135 0.40 14.77 11.13
CA LEU A 135 1.51 14.04 11.73
C LEU A 135 2.79 14.88 11.67
N SER A 136 2.93 15.81 12.61
CA SER A 136 4.11 16.69 12.70
C SER A 136 5.11 16.14 13.72
N LYS A 137 6.13 15.41 13.26
CA LYS A 137 7.44 15.34 13.93
C LYS A 137 8.40 16.22 13.14
N THR A 138 9.21 17.02 13.82
CA THR A 138 10.14 18.02 13.28
C THR A 138 10.86 17.53 12.01
N ALA A 139 10.27 17.83 10.85
CA ALA A 139 10.80 17.44 9.56
C ALA A 139 11.91 18.42 9.17
N ARG A 140 13.13 18.18 9.64
CA ARG A 140 14.30 18.69 8.92
C ARG A 140 14.44 17.83 7.67
N HIS A 141 13.73 18.24 6.61
CA HIS A 141 13.71 17.69 5.24
C HIS A 141 12.76 16.49 5.02
N LEU A 142 11.60 16.79 4.42
CA LEU A 142 10.71 16.00 3.53
C LEU A 142 10.47 14.48 3.77
N SER A 143 10.85 13.94 4.93
CA SER A 143 10.53 12.57 5.34
C SER A 143 10.16 12.54 6.81
N VAL A 144 9.13 11.75 7.15
CA VAL A 144 8.76 11.51 8.55
C VAL A 144 9.77 10.53 9.12
N ASN A 145 10.82 11.05 9.77
CA ASN A 145 11.74 10.22 10.52
C ASN A 145 11.02 9.64 11.73
N ALA A 146 10.83 8.33 11.72
CA ALA A 146 10.20 7.57 12.79
C ALA A 146 11.06 7.54 14.08
N PHE A 147 12.35 7.82 13.97
CA PHE A 147 13.35 7.77 15.04
C PHE A 147 14.21 9.05 15.07
N ASP A 148 14.66 9.43 16.27
CA ASP A 148 15.62 10.53 16.44
C ASP A 148 17.03 10.00 16.13
N LEU A 149 17.72 10.70 15.23
CA LEU A 149 19.08 10.37 14.85
C LEU A 149 20.12 10.84 15.88
N GLN A 150 19.73 11.59 16.92
CA GLN A 150 20.62 12.20 17.92
C GLN A 150 21.80 12.95 17.28
N GLY A 151 21.56 13.60 16.13
CA GLY A 151 22.59 14.30 15.36
C GLY A 151 23.57 13.41 14.58
N LYS A 152 23.33 12.10 14.51
CA LYS A 152 24.17 11.14 13.79
C LYS A 152 23.72 10.99 12.34
N ASN A 153 24.60 11.34 11.41
CA ASN A 153 24.37 11.15 9.98
C ASN A 153 24.65 9.68 9.60
N TYR A 154 23.73 9.05 8.89
CA TYR A 154 23.92 7.71 8.34
C TYR A 154 24.00 7.78 6.81
N PRO A 155 24.97 7.11 6.18
CA PRO A 155 25.07 7.10 4.74
C PRO A 155 23.89 6.32 4.14
N LEU A 156 23.04 7.03 3.40
CA LEU A 156 22.11 6.40 2.46
C LEU A 156 22.95 5.83 1.32
N VAL A 157 22.85 4.52 1.09
CA VAL A 157 23.51 3.89 -0.06
C VAL A 157 22.46 3.66 -1.12
N PHE A 158 22.68 4.31 -2.26
CA PHE A 158 21.95 4.10 -3.50
C PHE A 158 22.65 2.93 -4.22
N GLN A 159 21.94 1.83 -4.46
CA GLN A 159 22.40 0.56 -5.08
C GLN A 159 23.18 -0.44 -4.21
N GLU A 160 23.14 -1.71 -4.62
CA GLU A 160 23.55 -2.92 -3.87
C GLU A 160 25.05 -3.08 -3.58
N SER A 161 25.91 -2.11 -3.93
CA SER A 161 27.35 -2.28 -3.75
C SER A 161 27.75 -2.14 -2.26
N GLN A 162 27.72 -3.29 -1.57
CA GLN A 162 28.29 -3.55 -0.25
C GLN A 162 27.63 -2.83 0.94
N ALA A 163 26.34 -3.10 1.17
CA ALA A 163 25.60 -2.62 2.34
C ALA A 163 25.48 -3.68 3.46
N LYS A 164 26.60 -4.17 4.02
CA LYS A 164 26.55 -4.81 5.35
C LYS A 164 26.44 -3.71 6.41
N ARG A 165 25.42 -3.78 7.29
CA ARG A 165 25.18 -2.83 8.40
C ARG A 165 24.83 -1.39 7.97
N LYS A 166 24.16 -1.22 6.82
CA LYS A 166 23.67 0.09 6.34
C LYS A 166 22.17 0.02 6.04
N ILE A 167 21.47 1.15 6.18
CA ILE A 167 20.07 1.29 5.75
C ILE A 167 20.08 1.46 4.23
N LEU A 168 19.73 0.40 3.50
CA LEU A 168 19.67 0.42 2.04
C LEU A 168 18.32 0.99 1.60
N VAL A 169 18.37 1.97 0.70
CA VAL A 169 17.20 2.56 0.07
C VAL A 169 17.41 2.51 -1.44
N SER A 170 16.50 1.85 -2.16
CA SER A 170 16.62 1.60 -3.60
C SER A 170 15.57 2.40 -4.36
N GLU A 171 15.87 2.81 -5.59
CA GLU A 171 14.88 3.38 -6.52
C GLU A 171 13.80 2.34 -6.89
N TYR A 172 14.20 1.05 -6.83
CA TYR A 172 13.33 -0.10 -6.99
C TYR A 172 13.60 -1.05 -5.81
N SER A 173 12.96 -0.86 -4.64
CA SER A 173 13.16 -1.78 -3.50
C SER A 173 12.75 -3.22 -3.82
N PHE A 174 11.92 -3.40 -4.86
CA PHE A 174 11.47 -4.69 -5.32
C PHE A 174 12.60 -5.58 -5.87
N SER A 175 13.76 -5.02 -6.26
CA SER A 175 14.90 -5.82 -6.77
C SER A 175 15.95 -6.18 -5.72
N SER A 176 15.90 -5.58 -4.51
CA SER A 176 16.94 -5.76 -3.50
C SER A 176 16.43 -6.46 -2.25
N LYS A 177 17.04 -7.61 -1.92
CA LYS A 177 16.65 -8.42 -0.76
C LYS A 177 16.88 -7.70 0.57
N THR A 178 17.75 -6.71 0.62
CA THR A 178 18.21 -6.00 1.82
C THR A 178 17.71 -4.56 1.94
N ALA A 179 16.95 -4.06 0.95
CA ALA A 179 16.35 -2.72 1.02
C ALA A 179 15.20 -2.71 2.04
N VAL A 180 15.21 -1.70 2.92
CA VAL A 180 14.16 -1.47 3.93
C VAL A 180 13.13 -0.43 3.48
N ALA A 181 13.41 0.29 2.39
CA ALA A 181 12.48 1.20 1.76
C ALA A 181 12.84 1.45 0.28
N THR A 182 11.85 1.83 -0.52
CA THR A 182 12.02 2.43 -1.85
C THR A 182 12.04 3.95 -1.72
N ILE A 183 12.93 4.66 -2.41
CA ILE A 183 12.73 6.09 -2.71
C ILE A 183 12.34 6.21 -4.19
N ILE A 184 11.14 6.72 -4.44
CA ILE A 184 10.70 7.08 -5.79
C ILE A 184 10.80 8.60 -5.90
N GLU A 185 11.69 9.09 -6.75
CA GLU A 185 11.81 10.51 -7.05
C GLU A 185 10.66 10.92 -7.98
N GLY A 186 9.69 11.67 -7.46
CA GLY A 186 8.57 12.19 -8.24
C GLY A 186 8.96 13.42 -9.04
N TYR A 187 8.22 13.71 -10.11
CA TYR A 187 8.44 14.83 -11.04
C TYR A 187 8.50 16.23 -10.41
N ASN A 188 8.08 16.39 -9.15
CA ASN A 188 8.00 17.67 -8.44
C ASN A 188 9.01 17.80 -7.28
N ASN A 189 10.17 17.13 -7.33
CA ASN A 189 11.18 17.11 -6.26
C ASN A 189 10.69 16.51 -4.92
N TYR A 190 9.64 15.68 -4.96
CA TYR A 190 9.19 14.92 -3.80
C TYR A 190 9.69 13.48 -3.93
N ALA A 191 10.51 13.03 -2.98
CA ALA A 191 10.84 11.63 -2.83
C ALA A 191 9.74 10.93 -2.02
N THR A 192 9.04 9.98 -2.64
CA THR A 192 8.13 9.10 -1.91
C THR A 192 8.95 7.95 -1.33
N ILE A 193 8.96 7.84 0.00
CA ILE A 193 9.56 6.69 0.67
C ILE A 193 8.46 5.63 0.82
N SER A 194 8.57 4.51 0.11
CA SER A 194 7.72 3.34 0.34
C SER A 194 8.44 2.40 1.31
N PRO A 195 8.07 2.35 2.60
CA PRO A 195 8.70 1.45 3.55
C PRO A 195 8.36 0.01 3.19
N ARG A 196 9.34 -0.88 3.22
CA ARG A 196 9.08 -2.32 3.10
C ARG A 196 8.48 -2.81 4.42
N PRO A 197 7.37 -3.56 4.43
CA PRO A 197 6.80 -4.05 5.68
C PRO A 197 7.82 -4.91 6.41
N LEU A 198 7.89 -4.78 7.75
CA LEU A 198 8.82 -5.54 8.59
C LEU A 198 8.69 -7.07 8.37
N SER A 199 7.50 -7.53 8.01
CA SER A 199 7.21 -8.93 7.66
C SER A 199 7.90 -9.42 6.39
N ALA A 200 8.38 -8.52 5.53
CA ALA A 200 9.10 -8.85 4.31
C ALA A 200 10.63 -8.83 4.50
N LEU A 201 11.12 -8.49 5.70
CA LEU A 201 12.53 -8.61 6.05
C LEU A 201 12.90 -10.05 6.39
N SER A 202 14.16 -10.41 6.17
CA SER A 202 14.69 -11.66 6.72
C SER A 202 14.72 -11.59 8.26
N SER A 203 14.70 -12.74 8.95
CA SER A 203 14.81 -12.77 10.41
C SER A 203 16.05 -12.02 10.91
N ASP A 204 17.16 -12.16 10.20
CA ASP A 204 18.43 -11.48 10.54
C ASP A 204 18.32 -9.95 10.40
N ASP A 205 17.67 -9.46 9.34
CA ASP A 205 17.46 -8.02 9.11
C ASP A 205 16.45 -7.43 10.10
N TYR A 206 15.41 -8.20 10.46
CA TYR A 206 14.43 -7.83 11.46
C TYR A 206 15.06 -7.73 12.86
N ASP A 207 15.85 -8.73 13.28
CA ASP A 207 16.56 -8.74 14.55
C ASP A 207 17.63 -7.64 14.62
N PHE A 208 18.29 -7.36 13.50
CA PHE A 208 19.19 -6.21 13.39
C PHE A 208 18.44 -4.88 13.60
N LEU A 209 17.30 -4.65 12.93
CA LEU A 209 16.52 -3.43 13.12
C LEU A 209 15.96 -3.31 14.55
N LEU A 210 15.53 -4.40 15.15
CA LEU A 210 15.06 -4.43 16.54
C LEU A 210 16.19 -4.12 17.53
N SER A 211 17.36 -4.74 17.36
CA SER A 211 18.52 -4.48 18.21
C SER A 211 19.02 -3.04 18.05
N TYR A 212 19.02 -2.51 16.83
CA TYR A 212 19.32 -1.10 16.55
C TYR A 212 18.33 -0.13 17.21
N ASN A 213 17.02 -0.41 17.14
CA ASN A 213 15.99 0.40 17.80
C ASN A 213 16.14 0.35 19.34
N LYS A 214 16.55 -0.80 19.88
CA LYS A 214 16.86 -0.92 21.31
C LYS A 214 18.14 -0.19 21.72
N SER A 215 19.15 -0.09 20.85
CA SER A 215 20.43 0.58 21.16
C SER A 215 20.40 2.10 20.97
N THR A 216 19.34 2.65 20.37
CA THR A 216 19.17 4.08 20.09
C THR A 216 18.16 4.77 21.03
N LYS A 217 17.57 4.01 21.96
CA LYS A 217 16.92 4.52 23.17
C LYS A 217 17.93 4.65 24.30
#